data_AF-A0A0L6UKD0-F1
#
_entry.id   AF-A0A0L6UKD0-F1
#
_cell.length_a   1.000
_cell.length_b   1.000
_cell.length_c   1.000
_cell.angle_alpha   90.00
_cell.angle_beta   90.00
_cell.angle_gamma   90.00
#
_symmetry.space_group_name_H-M   'P 1'
#
loop_
_entity.id
_entity.type
_entity.pdbx_description
1 polymer ?
#
loop_
_entity_poly.entity_id
_entity_poly.type
_entity_poly.pdbx_seq_one_letter_code
_entity_poly.pdbx_strand_id
1 'polypeptide(L)'
;MRKTYIFQAKPVYTGKKKSISAHYGLIFLKDLERLNLQHRTFDWTSPASANHNEIMIQLIGKHWTYAKSDGAFAAYPIDPEDVTPEKLTGVITRWFIGTPEAVMKSKTVDDLDKQKLSQKKGRWRAKLASHHTESIRSLVGESSPCVEPFNLSRCHSDTEDYPGGRQGRLKLRWRSATFTSLCELADNRSIQRIRQESGRHFSAGQLFETKRRPTDKIEENAMVPMNLPLDCYDEGYLNSLSKQARRELTTKAPCGLAEAYFKIKRQQAT
;
A
#
# COMPACT_ATOMS: atom_id res chain seq x y z
N MET A 1 1.01 -29.93 25.69
CA MET A 1 -0.27 -29.26 25.33
C MET A 1 0.00 -28.21 24.25
N ARG A 2 -0.41 -28.47 23.00
CA ARG A 2 -0.28 -27.51 21.89
C ARG A 2 -1.49 -26.57 21.94
N LYS A 3 -1.26 -25.25 22.08
CA LYS A 3 -2.30 -24.24 21.91
C LYS A 3 -2.58 -24.10 20.41
N THR A 4 -3.70 -24.67 19.97
CA THR A 4 -4.26 -24.45 18.64
C THR A 4 -4.78 -23.02 18.58
N TYR A 5 -4.07 -22.14 17.87
CA TYR A 5 -4.59 -20.82 17.54
C TYR A 5 -5.60 -20.98 16.40
N ILE A 6 -6.87 -20.95 16.74
CA ILE A 6 -7.96 -20.84 15.78
C ILE A 6 -7.93 -19.39 15.28
N PHE A 7 -7.47 -19.17 14.05
CA PHE A 7 -7.75 -17.93 13.33
C PHE A 7 -9.26 -17.85 13.14
N GLN A 8 -9.95 -17.08 13.98
CA GLN A 8 -11.34 -16.71 13.70
C GLN A 8 -11.34 -15.94 12.38
N ALA A 9 -12.01 -16.50 11.37
CA ALA A 9 -12.24 -15.81 10.12
C ALA A 9 -12.97 -14.50 10.41
N LYS A 10 -12.37 -13.37 10.01
CA LYS A 10 -13.07 -12.07 10.09
C LYS A 10 -14.36 -12.18 9.28
N PRO A 11 -15.50 -11.71 9.81
CA PRO A 11 -16.77 -11.81 9.10
C PRO A 11 -16.68 -11.05 7.78
N VAL A 12 -17.26 -11.65 6.74
CA VAL A 12 -17.34 -11.02 5.42
C VAL A 12 -18.44 -9.97 5.49
N TYR A 13 -18.06 -8.72 5.72
CA TYR A 13 -18.99 -7.60 5.69
C TYR A 13 -19.48 -7.41 4.24
N THR A 14 -20.73 -7.77 3.99
CA THR A 14 -21.37 -7.63 2.68
C THR A 14 -22.29 -6.42 2.68
N GLY A 15 -22.13 -5.53 1.71
CA GLY A 15 -22.94 -4.31 1.59
C GLY A 15 -22.74 -3.62 0.25
N LYS A 16 -23.81 -3.12 -0.36
CA LYS A 16 -23.76 -2.34 -1.62
C LYS A 16 -23.75 -0.85 -1.27
N LYS A 17 -22.84 -0.09 -1.89
CA LYS A 17 -22.79 1.37 -1.74
C LYS A 17 -24.11 2.00 -2.22
N LYS A 18 -24.83 2.71 -1.34
CA LYS A 18 -26.08 3.43 -1.64
C LYS A 18 -25.99 4.87 -1.17
N SER A 19 -26.66 5.80 -1.87
CA SER A 19 -26.75 7.19 -1.43
C SER A 19 -27.40 7.28 -0.04
N ILE A 20 -26.77 8.04 0.86
CA ILE A 20 -27.32 8.36 2.18
C ILE A 20 -28.39 9.45 2.01
N SER A 21 -29.47 9.40 2.78
CA SER A 21 -30.55 10.39 2.72
C SER A 21 -30.05 11.81 3.03
N ALA A 22 -30.49 12.79 2.23
CA ALA A 22 -30.17 14.20 2.44
C ALA A 22 -30.71 14.76 3.78
N HIS A 23 -31.69 14.08 4.39
CA HIS A 23 -32.28 14.49 5.66
C HIS A 23 -31.27 14.60 6.80
N TYR A 24 -30.26 13.72 6.87
CA TYR A 24 -29.21 13.81 7.89
C TYR A 24 -28.38 15.08 7.75
N GLY A 25 -28.17 15.55 6.52
CA GLY A 25 -27.55 16.84 6.25
C GLY A 25 -28.38 18.02 6.74
N LEU A 26 -29.71 17.96 6.61
CA LEU A 26 -30.61 19.00 7.13
C LEU A 26 -30.59 19.07 8.66
N ILE A 27 -30.52 17.92 9.35
CA ILE A 27 -30.40 17.88 10.81
C ILE A 27 -29.06 18.49 11.25
N PHE A 28 -27.97 18.17 10.56
CA PHE A 28 -26.65 18.77 10.81
C PHE A 28 -26.65 20.30 10.66
N LEU A 29 -27.25 20.81 9.58
CA LEU A 29 -27.34 22.26 9.35
C LEU A 29 -28.15 22.99 10.43
N LYS A 30 -29.27 22.40 10.89
CA LYS A 30 -30.04 22.96 12.01
C LYS A 30 -29.23 23.04 13.30
N ASP A 31 -28.38 22.06 13.55
CA ASP A 31 -27.54 22.05 14.76
C ASP A 31 -26.41 23.09 14.68
N LEU A 32 -25.85 23.33 13.49
CA LEU A 32 -24.92 24.45 13.26
C LEU A 32 -25.56 25.81 13.50
N GLU A 33 -26.81 26.00 13.03
CA GLU A 33 -27.57 27.24 13.25
C GLU A 33 -27.85 27.46 14.73
N ARG A 34 -28.23 26.41 15.47
CA ARG A 34 -28.45 26.47 16.92
C ARG A 34 -27.19 26.85 17.71
N LEU A 35 -26.02 26.41 17.25
CA LEU A 35 -24.74 26.70 17.89
C LEU A 35 -24.13 28.04 17.47
N ASN A 36 -24.82 28.80 16.61
CA ASN A 36 -24.39 30.11 16.10
C ASN A 36 -22.95 30.10 15.55
N LEU A 37 -22.55 29.00 14.91
CA LEU A 37 -21.22 28.88 14.32
C LEU A 37 -21.14 29.75 13.06
N GLN A 38 -20.28 30.77 13.08
CA GLN A 38 -20.09 31.69 11.96
C GLN A 38 -19.60 30.98 10.69
N HIS A 39 -18.86 29.88 10.86
CA HIS A 39 -18.37 29.06 9.75
C HIS A 39 -19.08 27.70 9.74
N ARG A 40 -19.76 27.40 8.63
CA ARG A 40 -20.46 26.10 8.40
C ARG A 40 -19.54 24.97 7.95
N THR A 41 -18.23 25.18 8.04
CA THR A 41 -17.18 24.28 7.58
C THR A 41 -15.97 24.38 8.51
N PHE A 42 -15.02 23.47 8.37
CA PHE A 42 -13.75 23.57 9.09
C PHE A 42 -13.00 24.86 8.76
N ASP A 43 -12.25 25.37 9.73
CA ASP A 43 -11.22 26.35 9.47
C ASP A 43 -9.97 25.62 8.96
N TRP A 44 -9.83 25.59 7.64
CA TRP A 44 -8.71 24.94 6.97
C TRP A 44 -7.35 25.61 7.21
N THR A 45 -7.34 26.83 7.76
CA THR A 45 -6.10 27.55 8.09
C THR A 45 -5.58 27.24 9.49
N SER A 46 -6.44 26.63 10.32
CA SER A 46 -6.13 26.29 11.72
C SER A 46 -5.90 24.79 11.89
N PRO A 47 -5.11 24.37 12.90
CA PRO A 47 -4.89 22.95 13.20
C PRO A 47 -6.19 22.25 13.65
N ALA A 48 -6.18 20.91 13.64
CA ALA A 48 -7.32 20.11 14.08
C ALA A 48 -7.70 20.37 15.54
N SER A 49 -6.70 20.73 16.37
CA SER A 49 -6.84 21.06 17.78
C SER A 49 -7.31 22.49 18.06
N ALA A 50 -7.61 23.28 17.03
CA ALA A 50 -8.22 24.59 17.21
C ALA A 50 -9.68 24.41 17.65
N ASN A 51 -10.15 25.24 18.58
CA ASN A 51 -11.48 25.12 19.19
C ASN A 51 -12.62 24.95 18.16
N HIS A 52 -12.61 25.73 17.07
CA HIS A 52 -13.60 25.61 15.99
C HIS A 52 -13.56 24.24 15.31
N ASN A 53 -12.37 23.73 15.00
CA ASN A 53 -12.18 22.45 14.33
C ASN A 53 -12.51 21.26 15.25
N GLU A 54 -12.18 21.36 16.53
CA GLU A 54 -12.58 20.35 17.53
C GLU A 54 -14.09 20.26 17.66
N ILE A 55 -14.79 21.40 17.76
CA ILE A 55 -16.26 21.46 17.78
C ILE A 55 -16.84 20.82 16.52
N MET A 56 -16.30 21.13 15.34
CA MET A 56 -16.74 20.55 14.08
C MET A 56 -16.50 19.03 14.01
N ILE A 57 -15.36 18.53 14.48
CA ILE A 57 -15.07 17.09 14.58
C ILE A 57 -16.12 16.39 15.47
N GLN A 58 -16.39 16.96 16.65
CA GLN A 58 -17.37 16.41 17.59
C GLN A 58 -18.79 16.42 17.02
N LEU A 59 -19.19 17.49 16.33
CA LEU A 59 -20.49 17.59 15.68
C LEU A 59 -20.66 16.55 14.58
N ILE A 60 -19.66 16.39 13.71
CA ILE A 60 -19.69 15.34 12.69
C ILE A 60 -19.79 13.96 13.33
N GLY A 61 -19.03 13.70 14.40
CA GLY A 61 -19.09 12.45 15.15
C GLY A 61 -20.46 12.16 15.75
N LYS A 62 -21.10 13.18 16.35
CA LYS A 62 -22.46 13.12 16.89
C LYS A 62 -23.48 12.75 15.80
N HIS A 63 -23.47 13.48 14.68
CA HIS A 63 -24.45 13.26 13.61
C HIS A 63 -24.22 11.95 12.85
N TRP A 64 -22.97 11.52 12.71
CA TRP A 64 -22.64 10.21 12.18
C TRP A 64 -23.19 9.09 13.07
N THR A 65 -23.00 9.20 14.40
CA THR A 65 -23.53 8.23 15.37
C THR A 65 -25.05 8.16 15.31
N TYR A 66 -25.73 9.31 15.25
CA TYR A 66 -27.18 9.37 15.08
C TYR A 66 -27.66 8.68 13.79
N ALA A 67 -27.04 9.02 12.65
CA ALA A 67 -27.38 8.39 11.37
C ALA A 67 -27.14 6.88 11.40
N LYS A 68 -26.09 6.41 12.10
CA LYS A 68 -25.84 4.99 12.31
C LYS A 68 -26.92 4.33 13.13
N SER A 69 -27.33 4.91 14.27
CA SER A 69 -28.40 4.35 15.10
C SER A 69 -29.74 4.30 14.38
N ASP A 70 -29.97 5.24 13.46
CA ASP A 70 -31.17 5.32 12.62
C ASP A 70 -31.10 4.40 11.38
N GLY A 71 -30.04 3.60 11.24
CA GLY A 71 -29.91 2.61 10.17
C GLY A 71 -29.43 3.17 8.82
N ALA A 72 -28.99 4.43 8.75
CA ALA A 72 -28.52 5.07 7.51
C ALA A 72 -27.40 4.29 6.80
N PHE A 73 -26.59 3.58 7.59
CA PHE A 73 -25.45 2.80 7.10
C PHE A 73 -25.70 1.30 7.04
N ALA A 74 -26.94 0.82 7.16
CA ALA A 74 -27.25 -0.62 7.16
C ALA A 74 -26.77 -1.35 5.88
N ALA A 75 -26.66 -0.64 4.75
CA ALA A 75 -26.14 -1.18 3.49
C ALA A 75 -24.61 -1.15 3.37
N TYR A 76 -23.89 -0.61 4.36
CA TYR A 76 -22.45 -0.43 4.34
C TYR A 76 -21.74 -1.48 5.19
N PRO A 77 -20.62 -2.05 4.72
CA PRO A 77 -19.82 -2.99 5.48
C PRO A 77 -18.98 -2.27 6.54
N ILE A 78 -19.56 -2.01 7.71
CA ILE A 78 -18.89 -1.36 8.85
C ILE A 78 -18.68 -2.39 9.95
N ASP A 79 -17.41 -2.59 10.34
CA ASP A 79 -17.04 -3.43 11.47
C ASP A 79 -17.49 -2.78 12.79
N PRO A 80 -18.34 -3.43 13.61
CA PRO A 80 -18.74 -2.90 14.91
C PRO A 80 -17.57 -2.54 15.82
N GLU A 81 -16.47 -3.28 15.74
CA GLU A 81 -15.25 -3.03 16.53
C GLU A 81 -14.58 -1.69 16.16
N ASP A 82 -14.85 -1.18 14.96
CA ASP A 82 -14.32 0.09 14.47
C ASP A 82 -15.22 1.30 14.82
N VAL A 83 -16.35 1.06 15.47
CA VAL A 83 -17.35 2.08 15.82
C VAL A 83 -17.23 2.49 17.30
N THR A 84 -16.05 2.98 17.68
CA THR A 84 -15.85 3.63 19.00
C THR A 84 -15.73 5.15 18.83
N PRO A 85 -16.10 5.96 19.85
CA PRO A 85 -15.94 7.42 19.79
C PRO A 85 -14.50 7.87 19.48
N GLU A 86 -13.51 7.17 20.01
CA GLU A 86 -12.08 7.47 19.82
C GLU A 86 -11.65 7.17 18.39
N LYS A 87 -12.07 6.03 17.84
CA LYS A 87 -11.79 5.66 16.45
C LYS A 87 -12.49 6.60 15.47
N LEU A 88 -13.74 6.97 15.74
CA LEU A 88 -14.50 7.91 14.92
C LEU A 88 -13.84 9.29 14.90
N THR A 89 -13.50 9.82 16.07
CA THR A 89 -12.74 11.08 16.21
C THR A 89 -11.42 10.98 15.47
N GLY A 90 -10.64 9.92 15.67
CA GLY A 90 -9.38 9.71 14.97
C GLY A 90 -9.50 9.60 13.45
N VAL A 91 -10.59 9.02 12.93
CA VAL A 91 -10.87 8.98 11.48
C VAL A 91 -11.17 10.38 10.96
N ILE A 92 -12.05 11.14 11.62
CA ILE A 92 -12.42 12.51 11.20
C ILE A 92 -11.21 13.43 11.29
N THR A 93 -10.41 13.35 12.36
CA THR A 93 -9.18 14.13 12.54
C THR A 93 -8.14 13.80 11.48
N ARG A 94 -7.89 12.52 11.17
CA ARG A 94 -6.96 12.14 10.09
C ARG A 94 -7.46 12.58 8.73
N TRP A 95 -8.77 12.46 8.48
CA TRP A 95 -9.38 12.98 7.26
C TRP A 95 -9.18 14.49 7.18
N PHE A 96 -9.46 15.24 8.24
CA PHE A 96 -9.23 16.67 8.31
C PHE A 96 -7.77 17.01 8.04
N ILE A 97 -6.80 16.38 8.70
CA ILE A 97 -5.36 16.67 8.49
C ILE A 97 -4.93 16.40 7.03
N GLY A 98 -5.45 15.34 6.40
CA GLY A 98 -5.14 15.00 5.00
C GLY A 98 -5.91 15.80 3.94
N THR A 99 -6.91 16.59 4.33
CA THR A 99 -7.82 17.28 3.40
C THR A 99 -7.35 18.67 2.95
N PRO A 100 -6.69 19.52 3.77
CA PRO A 100 -6.08 20.78 3.34
C PRO A 100 -5.16 20.63 2.13
N GLU A 101 -4.36 19.57 2.06
CA GLU A 101 -3.52 19.28 0.89
C GLU A 101 -4.34 19.08 -0.40
N ALA A 102 -5.58 18.59 -0.29
CA ALA A 102 -6.48 18.34 -1.41
C ALA A 102 -7.45 19.50 -1.70
N VAL A 103 -7.78 20.32 -0.70
CA VAL A 103 -8.77 21.42 -0.78
C VAL A 103 -8.10 22.77 -0.97
N MET A 104 -6.95 23.03 -0.32
CA MET A 104 -6.22 24.31 -0.44
C MET A 104 -5.31 24.35 -1.67
N LYS A 105 -4.84 23.21 -2.16
CA LYS A 105 -4.30 23.14 -3.51
C LYS A 105 -5.47 23.03 -4.47
N SER A 106 -5.81 24.12 -5.16
CA SER A 106 -6.34 23.98 -6.52
C SER A 106 -5.32 23.11 -7.24
N LYS A 107 -5.64 21.83 -7.43
CA LYS A 107 -4.68 20.86 -7.95
C LYS A 107 -4.17 21.39 -9.27
N THR A 108 -2.90 21.78 -9.28
CA THR A 108 -2.26 22.24 -10.50
C THR A 108 -2.23 21.06 -11.48
N VAL A 109 -2.07 21.34 -12.77
CA VAL A 109 -1.87 20.28 -13.77
C VAL A 109 -0.70 19.36 -13.34
N ASP A 110 0.35 19.96 -12.76
CA ASP A 110 1.51 19.25 -12.20
C ASP A 110 1.14 18.33 -11.02
N ASP A 111 0.28 18.77 -10.08
CA ASP A 111 -0.17 17.92 -8.97
C ASP A 111 -1.01 16.73 -9.47
N LEU A 112 -1.86 16.95 -10.48
CA LEU A 112 -2.66 15.89 -11.09
C LEU A 112 -1.76 14.88 -11.81
N ASP A 113 -0.72 15.34 -12.49
CA ASP A 113 0.21 14.48 -13.21
C ASP A 113 1.11 13.70 -12.25
N LYS A 114 1.57 14.32 -11.14
CA LYS A 114 2.24 13.60 -10.04
C LYS A 114 1.33 12.53 -9.42
N GLN A 115 0.04 12.85 -9.22
CA GLN A 115 -0.93 11.88 -8.70
C GLN A 115 -1.12 10.70 -9.67
N LYS A 116 -1.31 10.97 -10.97
CA LYS A 116 -1.43 9.94 -12.01
C LYS A 116 -0.17 9.08 -12.09
N LEU A 117 1.02 9.70 -12.03
CA LEU A 117 2.30 9.00 -12.06
C LEU A 117 2.47 8.10 -10.83
N SER A 118 2.15 8.60 -9.64
CA SER A 118 2.18 7.81 -8.40
C SER A 118 1.24 6.60 -8.47
N GLN A 119 0.01 6.79 -8.96
CA GLN A 119 -0.93 5.68 -9.18
C GLN A 119 -0.43 4.69 -10.23
N LYS A 120 0.17 5.17 -11.34
CA LYS A 120 0.77 4.33 -12.39
C LYS A 120 1.89 3.46 -11.81
N LYS A 121 2.82 4.06 -11.08
CA LYS A 121 3.90 3.37 -10.35
C LYS A 121 3.34 2.33 -9.37
N GLY A 122 2.32 2.69 -8.60
CA GLY A 122 1.63 1.76 -7.68
C GLY A 122 1.03 0.54 -8.38
N ARG A 123 0.33 0.74 -9.50
CA ARG A 123 -0.23 -0.37 -10.31
C ARG A 123 0.86 -1.28 -10.87
N TRP A 124 1.96 -0.69 -11.37
CA TRP A 124 3.11 -1.45 -11.86
C TRP A 124 3.74 -2.33 -10.79
N ARG A 125 4.00 -1.76 -9.61
CA ARG A 125 4.53 -2.52 -8.47
C ARG A 125 3.60 -3.65 -8.02
N ALA A 126 2.28 -3.42 -8.02
CA ALA A 126 1.30 -4.45 -7.68
C ALA A 126 1.29 -5.60 -8.71
N LYS A 127 1.39 -5.27 -10.00
CA LYS A 127 1.48 -6.27 -11.07
C LYS A 127 2.75 -7.11 -10.95
N LEU A 128 3.90 -6.47 -10.72
CA LEU A 128 5.17 -7.15 -10.48
C LEU A 128 5.10 -8.06 -9.25
N ALA A 129 4.51 -7.60 -8.16
CA ALA A 129 4.34 -8.40 -6.96
C ALA A 129 3.56 -9.68 -7.24
N SER A 130 2.42 -9.58 -7.92
CA SER A 130 1.63 -10.74 -8.30
C SER A 130 2.43 -11.74 -9.14
N HIS A 131 3.10 -11.28 -10.19
CA HIS A 131 3.87 -12.15 -11.08
C HIS A 131 5.10 -12.76 -10.39
N HIS A 132 5.82 -11.96 -9.61
CA HIS A 132 7.01 -12.40 -8.91
C HIS A 132 6.69 -13.40 -7.79
N THR A 133 5.64 -13.15 -7.00
CA THR A 133 5.18 -14.11 -5.99
C THR A 133 4.89 -15.45 -6.64
N GLU A 134 4.09 -15.47 -7.72
CA GLU A 134 3.73 -16.70 -8.40
C GLU A 134 4.96 -17.46 -8.93
N SER A 135 5.88 -16.72 -9.54
CA SER A 135 7.12 -17.28 -10.07
C SER A 135 8.02 -17.84 -8.97
N ILE A 136 8.26 -17.09 -7.90
CA ILE A 136 9.11 -17.55 -6.79
C ILE A 136 8.49 -18.73 -6.07
N ARG A 137 7.18 -18.67 -5.78
CA ARG A 137 6.41 -19.79 -5.23
C ARG A 137 6.62 -21.08 -6.03
N SER A 138 6.59 -21.00 -7.35
CA SER A 138 6.83 -22.18 -8.22
C SER A 138 8.26 -22.74 -8.12
N LEU A 139 9.23 -21.90 -7.74
CA LEU A 139 10.65 -22.25 -7.68
C LEU A 139 11.08 -22.75 -6.30
N VAL A 140 10.58 -22.14 -5.22
CA VAL A 140 10.99 -22.46 -3.85
C VAL A 140 9.97 -23.29 -3.08
N GLY A 141 8.75 -23.43 -3.60
CA GLY A 141 7.62 -24.10 -2.95
C GLY A 141 6.76 -23.15 -2.11
N GLU A 142 5.46 -23.45 -2.02
CA GLU A 142 4.43 -22.62 -1.34
C GLU A 142 4.80 -22.29 0.11
N SER A 143 5.30 -23.28 0.86
CA SER A 143 5.58 -23.15 2.28
C SER A 143 6.89 -22.41 2.59
N SER A 144 7.61 -21.94 1.57
CA SER A 144 8.89 -21.27 1.79
C SER A 144 8.69 -19.87 2.38
N PRO A 145 9.37 -19.53 3.48
CA PRO A 145 9.30 -18.19 4.07
C PRO A 145 9.88 -17.12 3.15
N CYS A 146 10.64 -17.50 2.12
CA CYS A 146 11.16 -16.61 1.09
C CYS A 146 10.07 -16.04 0.16
N VAL A 147 8.83 -16.55 0.19
CA VAL A 147 7.73 -16.06 -0.66
C VAL A 147 7.10 -14.77 -0.10
N GLU A 148 7.02 -14.63 1.23
CA GLU A 148 6.35 -13.48 1.88
C GLU A 148 6.84 -12.12 1.37
N PRO A 149 8.16 -11.86 1.23
CA PRO A 149 8.66 -10.56 0.77
C PRO A 149 8.16 -10.16 -0.63
N PHE A 150 7.86 -11.13 -1.50
CA PHE A 150 7.42 -10.86 -2.87
C PHE A 150 5.96 -10.39 -2.94
N ASN A 151 5.15 -10.67 -1.92
CA ASN A 151 3.74 -10.23 -1.86
C ASN A 151 3.60 -8.72 -1.69
N LEU A 152 4.61 -8.07 -1.11
CA LEU A 152 4.56 -6.65 -0.83
C LEU A 152 4.95 -5.86 -2.08
N SER A 153 4.00 -5.09 -2.63
CA SER A 153 4.24 -4.24 -3.81
C SER A 153 5.44 -3.30 -3.63
N ARG A 154 5.68 -2.82 -2.39
CA ARG A 154 6.80 -1.94 -2.07
C ARG A 154 8.18 -2.60 -2.14
N CYS A 155 8.26 -3.93 -2.18
CA CYS A 155 9.53 -4.64 -2.39
C CYS A 155 10.00 -4.64 -3.85
N HIS A 156 9.13 -4.21 -4.76
CA HIS A 156 9.41 -4.18 -6.19
C HIS A 156 9.75 -2.77 -6.63
N SER A 157 10.80 -2.66 -7.43
CA SER A 157 11.33 -1.37 -7.85
C SER A 157 10.39 -0.62 -8.79
N ASP A 158 10.52 0.71 -8.72
CA ASP A 158 9.88 1.59 -9.67
C ASP A 158 10.47 1.47 -11.08
N THR A 159 9.71 2.02 -12.03
CA THR A 159 10.06 2.04 -13.44
C THR A 159 10.02 3.48 -13.91
N GLU A 160 11.09 3.92 -14.56
CA GLU A 160 11.23 5.23 -15.14
C GLU A 160 11.11 5.12 -16.67
N ASP A 161 10.28 5.96 -17.27
CA ASP A 161 10.14 6.05 -18.72
C ASP A 161 11.27 6.93 -19.28
N TYR A 162 12.03 6.42 -20.24
CA TYR A 162 13.09 7.14 -20.95
C TYR A 162 12.61 7.57 -22.35
N PRO A 163 13.24 8.60 -22.96
CA PRO A 163 13.00 8.94 -24.35
C PRO A 163 13.12 7.73 -25.28
N GLY A 164 12.20 7.61 -26.24
CA GLY A 164 12.14 6.46 -27.15
C GLY A 164 11.40 5.23 -26.59
N GLY A 165 10.62 5.39 -25.52
CA GLY A 165 9.74 4.34 -24.98
C GLY A 165 10.46 3.23 -24.22
N ARG A 166 11.74 3.42 -23.92
CA ARG A 166 12.53 2.51 -23.09
C ARG A 166 12.13 2.69 -21.63
N GLN A 167 12.07 1.60 -20.87
CA GLN A 167 11.72 1.65 -19.46
C GLN A 167 12.90 1.15 -18.63
N GLY A 168 13.33 1.92 -17.63
CA GLY A 168 14.42 1.55 -16.74
C GLY A 168 13.90 1.14 -15.37
N ARG A 169 14.44 0.05 -14.83
CA ARG A 169 14.16 -0.49 -13.50
C ARG A 169 15.11 0.12 -12.47
N LEU A 170 14.59 1.02 -11.63
CA LEU A 170 15.39 1.71 -10.61
C LEU A 170 15.92 0.73 -9.55
N LYS A 171 17.12 1.00 -9.02
CA LYS A 171 17.70 0.25 -7.89
C LYS A 171 17.07 0.71 -6.57
N LEU A 172 16.84 -0.23 -5.67
CA LEU A 172 16.38 0.04 -4.31
C LEU A 172 17.56 -0.06 -3.36
N ARG A 173 17.99 1.08 -2.79
CA ARG A 173 19.18 1.14 -1.93
C ARG A 173 19.09 0.23 -0.70
N TRP A 174 17.88 0.06 -0.16
CA TRP A 174 17.65 -0.75 1.03
C TRP A 174 17.63 -2.25 0.74
N ARG A 175 17.49 -2.68 -0.51
CA ARG A 175 17.21 -4.08 -0.87
C ARG A 175 18.52 -4.84 -1.10
N SER A 176 18.67 -5.99 -0.46
CA SER A 176 19.88 -6.81 -0.60
C SER A 176 20.14 -7.24 -2.04
N ALA A 177 21.41 -7.50 -2.37
CA ALA A 177 21.83 -8.00 -3.69
C ALA A 177 21.19 -9.36 -4.00
N THR A 178 21.11 -10.25 -3.01
CA THR A 178 20.45 -11.56 -3.12
C THR A 178 18.97 -11.41 -3.44
N PHE A 179 18.26 -10.53 -2.72
CA PHE A 179 16.84 -10.28 -2.99
C PHE A 179 16.63 -9.68 -4.39
N THR A 180 17.49 -8.74 -4.80
CA THR A 180 17.47 -8.20 -6.17
C THR A 180 17.66 -9.30 -7.22
N SER A 181 18.58 -10.24 -6.99
CA SER A 181 18.87 -11.35 -7.90
C SER A 181 17.71 -12.35 -7.99
N LEU A 182 17.01 -12.58 -6.88
CA LEU A 182 15.78 -13.38 -6.88
C LEU A 182 14.64 -12.69 -7.63
N CYS A 183 14.48 -11.37 -7.50
CA CYS A 183 13.51 -10.63 -8.33
C CYS A 183 13.81 -10.79 -9.83
N GLU A 184 15.08 -10.79 -10.23
CA GLU A 184 15.46 -11.03 -11.63
C GLU A 184 15.14 -12.44 -12.11
N LEU A 185 15.34 -13.46 -11.25
CA LEU A 185 14.91 -14.82 -11.55
C LEU A 185 13.38 -14.90 -11.68
N ALA A 186 12.65 -14.16 -10.84
CA ALA A 186 11.20 -14.09 -10.88
C ALA A 186 10.68 -13.40 -12.15
N ASP A 187 11.31 -12.31 -12.59
CA ASP A 187 11.05 -11.64 -13.88
C ASP A 187 11.19 -12.66 -15.02
N ASN A 188 12.35 -13.34 -15.10
CA ASN A 188 12.63 -14.33 -16.15
C ASN A 188 11.65 -15.51 -16.15
N ARG A 189 11.32 -16.03 -14.97
CA ARG A 189 10.36 -17.13 -14.83
C ARG A 189 8.95 -16.72 -15.25
N SER A 190 8.54 -15.49 -14.92
CA SER A 190 7.25 -14.93 -15.34
C SER A 190 7.18 -14.83 -16.87
N ILE A 191 8.26 -14.36 -17.50
CA ILE A 191 8.37 -14.27 -18.96
C ILE A 191 8.27 -15.66 -19.60
N GLN A 192 9.01 -16.64 -19.08
CA GLN A 192 8.97 -18.02 -19.59
C GLN A 192 7.57 -18.63 -19.48
N ARG A 193 6.94 -18.52 -18.31
CA ARG A 193 5.60 -19.04 -18.05
C ARG A 193 4.58 -18.47 -19.03
N ILE A 194 4.54 -17.15 -19.16
CA ILE A 194 3.55 -16.49 -20.02
C ILE A 194 3.83 -16.72 -21.50
N ARG A 195 5.11 -16.86 -21.89
CA ARG A 195 5.48 -17.28 -23.25
C ARG A 195 4.99 -18.69 -23.55
N GLN A 196 5.07 -19.61 -22.59
CA GLN A 196 4.53 -20.96 -22.72
C GLN A 196 3.00 -20.96 -22.80
N GLU A 197 2.32 -20.20 -21.93
CA GLU A 197 0.86 -20.06 -21.92
C GLU A 197 0.32 -19.42 -23.21
N SER A 198 1.01 -18.40 -23.74
CA SER A 198 0.55 -17.64 -24.91
C SER A 198 1.01 -18.25 -26.24
N GLY A 199 1.99 -19.16 -26.22
CA GLY A 199 2.54 -19.82 -27.40
C GLY A 199 2.92 -18.85 -28.53
N ARG A 200 2.38 -19.09 -29.73
CA ARG A 200 2.64 -18.26 -30.93
C ARG A 200 2.06 -16.84 -30.83
N HIS A 201 1.14 -16.58 -29.90
CA HIS A 201 0.55 -15.25 -29.68
C HIS A 201 1.36 -14.41 -28.68
N PHE A 202 2.46 -14.95 -28.14
CA PHE A 202 3.34 -14.18 -27.28
C PHE A 202 3.98 -13.03 -28.05
N SER A 203 3.80 -11.81 -27.57
CA SER A 203 4.55 -10.64 -28.01
C SER A 203 5.30 -10.03 -26.84
N ALA A 204 6.54 -9.58 -27.08
CA ALA A 204 7.35 -8.92 -26.06
C ALA A 204 6.69 -7.65 -25.49
N GLY A 205 5.67 -7.10 -26.18
CA GLY A 205 4.87 -5.97 -25.71
C GLY A 205 3.80 -6.30 -24.67
N GLN A 206 3.42 -7.58 -24.50
CA GLN A 206 2.35 -8.01 -23.58
C GLN A 206 2.79 -7.98 -22.11
N LEU A 207 4.08 -8.19 -21.85
CA LEU A 207 4.61 -8.17 -20.49
C LEU A 207 5.22 -6.83 -20.12
N PHE A 208 5.14 -6.54 -18.84
CA PHE A 208 5.70 -5.33 -18.28
C PHE A 208 7.20 -5.53 -18.01
N GLU A 209 7.56 -6.71 -17.54
CA GLU A 209 8.90 -7.20 -17.22
C GLU A 209 9.83 -7.13 -18.44
N THR A 210 9.34 -7.53 -19.62
CA THR A 210 10.11 -7.54 -20.89
C THR A 210 10.51 -6.16 -21.38
N LYS A 211 9.81 -5.10 -20.96
CA LYS A 211 10.10 -3.72 -21.36
C LYS A 211 11.12 -3.04 -20.45
N ARG A 212 11.32 -3.59 -19.25
CA ARG A 212 12.16 -3.01 -18.21
C ARG A 212 13.60 -3.44 -18.38
N ARG A 213 14.51 -2.47 -18.44
CA ARG A 213 15.95 -2.70 -18.50
C ARG A 213 16.60 -2.34 -17.17
N PRO A 214 17.68 -3.03 -16.75
CA PRO A 214 18.48 -2.58 -15.63
C PRO A 214 18.97 -1.14 -15.86
N THR A 215 18.95 -0.33 -14.80
CA THR A 215 19.58 1.00 -14.78
C THR A 215 20.41 1.13 -13.52
N ASP A 216 21.41 2.01 -13.55
CA ASP A 216 22.23 2.35 -12.40
C ASP A 216 21.59 3.40 -11.49
N LYS A 217 20.49 4.01 -11.94
CA LYS A 217 19.74 4.97 -11.12
C LYS A 217 19.12 4.33 -9.89
N ILE A 218 19.21 5.03 -8.78
CA ILE A 218 18.64 4.65 -7.50
C ILE A 218 17.31 5.40 -7.33
N GLU A 219 16.29 4.73 -6.82
CA GLU A 219 15.06 5.40 -6.37
C GLU A 219 15.32 6.03 -5.00
N GLU A 220 15.54 7.35 -4.99
CA GLU A 220 15.89 8.12 -3.79
C GLU A 220 14.76 8.15 -2.76
N ASN A 221 13.50 8.17 -3.21
CA ASN A 221 12.32 8.27 -2.36
C ASN A 221 11.65 6.90 -2.14
N ALA A 222 12.41 5.82 -2.25
CA ALA A 222 11.91 4.48 -2.03
C ALA A 222 11.43 4.32 -0.58
N MET A 223 10.12 4.14 -0.38
CA MET A 223 9.61 3.72 0.93
C MET A 223 10.14 2.34 1.26
N VAL A 224 10.84 2.22 2.39
CA VAL A 224 11.38 0.96 2.88
C VAL A 224 10.27 0.17 3.58
N PRO A 225 9.94 -1.05 3.13
CA PRO A 225 8.98 -1.91 3.83
C PRO A 225 9.53 -2.30 5.20
N MET A 226 8.70 -2.19 6.24
CA MET A 226 9.05 -2.65 7.59
C MET A 226 8.69 -4.12 7.76
N ASN A 227 9.30 -4.77 8.76
CA ASN A 227 9.05 -6.17 9.15
C ASN A 227 9.31 -7.19 8.04
N LEU A 228 10.26 -6.93 7.12
CA LEU A 228 10.84 -7.97 6.27
C LEU A 228 11.89 -8.81 7.03
N PRO A 229 12.14 -10.07 6.62
CA PRO A 229 13.31 -10.84 7.06
C PRO A 229 14.62 -10.06 6.91
N LEU A 230 15.56 -10.26 7.84
CA LEU A 230 16.79 -9.46 7.91
C LEU A 230 17.63 -9.51 6.62
N ASP A 231 17.67 -10.66 5.95
CA ASP A 231 18.39 -10.89 4.68
C ASP A 231 17.74 -10.24 3.45
N CYS A 232 16.56 -9.64 3.58
CA CYS A 232 15.96 -8.80 2.55
C CYS A 232 16.64 -7.42 2.43
N TYR A 233 17.28 -6.96 3.51
CA TYR A 233 17.89 -5.64 3.56
C TYR A 233 19.37 -5.69 3.20
N ASP A 234 19.83 -4.64 2.51
CA ASP A 234 21.24 -4.43 2.23
C ASP A 234 22.02 -4.14 3.51
N GLU A 235 23.21 -4.71 3.63
CA GLU A 235 24.03 -4.56 4.83
C GLU A 235 24.55 -3.13 5.01
N GLY A 236 24.98 -2.48 3.91
CA GLY A 236 25.41 -1.09 3.94
C GLY A 236 24.27 -0.16 4.33
N TYR A 237 23.06 -0.43 3.85
CA TYR A 237 21.86 0.27 4.28
C TYR A 237 21.58 0.06 5.78
N LEU A 238 21.59 -1.18 6.27
CA LEU A 238 21.36 -1.47 7.69
C LEU A 238 22.40 -0.80 8.61
N ASN A 239 23.66 -0.74 8.17
CA ASN A 239 24.75 -0.12 8.92
C ASN A 239 24.67 1.42 8.92
N SER A 240 23.93 2.01 7.97
CA SER A 240 23.65 3.45 7.97
C SER A 240 22.59 3.87 9.00
N LEU A 241 21.83 2.92 9.55
CA LEU A 241 20.76 3.18 10.51
C LEU A 241 21.27 3.18 11.96
N SER A 242 20.63 3.96 12.82
CA SER A 242 20.83 3.85 14.26
C SER A 242 20.34 2.49 14.78
N LYS A 243 20.83 2.07 15.95
CA LYS A 243 20.39 0.82 16.59
C LYS A 243 18.88 0.79 16.83
N GLN A 244 18.28 1.93 17.16
CA GLN A 244 16.84 2.05 17.38
C GLN A 244 16.08 1.90 16.06
N ALA A 245 16.47 2.65 15.03
CA ALA A 245 15.83 2.60 13.71
C ALA A 245 15.93 1.19 13.09
N ARG A 246 17.04 0.48 13.30
CA ARG A 246 17.18 -0.91 12.85
C ARG A 246 16.22 -1.87 13.56
N ARG A 247 15.97 -1.69 14.86
CA ARG A 247 15.00 -2.50 15.63
C ARG A 247 13.56 -2.22 15.21
N GLU A 248 13.24 -0.96 14.94
CA GLU A 248 11.92 -0.56 14.43
C GLU A 248 11.69 -1.04 13.00
N LEU A 249 12.75 -1.12 12.19
CA LEU A 249 12.68 -1.61 10.82
C LEU A 249 12.33 -3.10 10.76
N THR A 250 13.01 -3.94 11.55
CA THR A 250 12.68 -5.37 11.67
C THR A 250 13.28 -6.03 12.90
N THR A 251 12.59 -7.04 13.41
CA THR A 251 13.09 -8.03 14.37
C THR A 251 13.06 -9.46 13.83
N LYS A 252 12.67 -9.64 12.56
CA LYS A 252 12.59 -10.96 11.93
C LYS A 252 13.97 -11.51 11.61
N ALA A 253 14.19 -12.79 11.91
CA ALA A 253 15.37 -13.52 11.46
C ALA A 253 15.45 -13.62 9.92
N PRO A 254 16.63 -13.88 9.34
CA PRO A 254 16.77 -14.21 7.93
C PRO A 254 15.82 -15.34 7.50
N CYS A 255 15.23 -15.24 6.31
CA CYS A 255 14.34 -16.28 5.78
C CYS A 255 15.04 -17.27 4.84
N GLY A 256 16.32 -17.06 4.55
CA GLY A 256 17.15 -17.98 3.76
C GLY A 256 17.16 -17.65 2.26
N LEU A 257 17.18 -16.35 1.92
CA LEU A 257 17.17 -15.91 0.51
C LEU A 257 18.39 -16.44 -0.27
N ALA A 258 19.56 -16.52 0.38
CA ALA A 258 20.78 -17.00 -0.27
C ALA A 258 20.66 -18.49 -0.62
N GLU A 259 20.20 -19.30 0.33
CA GLU A 259 19.96 -20.73 0.16
C GLU A 259 18.94 -20.98 -0.94
N ALA A 260 17.83 -20.22 -0.95
CA ALA A 260 16.83 -20.27 -2.00
C ALA A 260 17.44 -19.94 -3.37
N TYR A 261 18.23 -18.87 -3.47
CA TYR A 261 18.90 -18.47 -4.70
C TYR A 261 19.83 -19.57 -5.24
N PHE A 262 20.70 -20.12 -4.38
CA PHE A 262 21.61 -21.20 -4.78
C PHE A 262 20.88 -22.46 -5.20
N LYS A 263 19.79 -22.83 -4.51
CA LYS A 263 18.96 -23.98 -4.87
C LYS A 263 18.36 -23.81 -6.28
N ILE A 264 17.80 -22.64 -6.57
CA ILE A 264 17.22 -22.34 -7.90
C ILE A 264 18.31 -22.40 -8.98
N LYS A 265 19.47 -21.79 -8.73
CA LYS A 265 20.57 -21.79 -9.71
C LYS A 265 21.09 -23.18 -10.00
N ARG A 266 21.19 -24.06 -9.00
CA ARG A 266 21.57 -25.47 -9.21
C ARG A 266 20.56 -26.21 -10.08
N GLN A 267 19.26 -26.03 -9.83
CA GLN A 267 18.19 -26.67 -10.61
C GLN A 267 18.15 -26.22 -12.07
N GLN A 268 18.70 -25.05 -12.40
CA GLN A 268 18.78 -24.54 -13.78
C GLN A 268 20.03 -25.03 -14.54
N ALA A 269 21.01 -25.60 -13.84
CA ALA A 269 22.27 -26.06 -14.43
C ALA A 269 22.27 -27.57 -14.78
N THR A 270 21.30 -28.31 -14.25
CA THR A 270 20.96 -29.71 -14.59
C THR A 270 19.85 -29.77 -15.60
#